data_AF-A0AAV0BR00-F1
#
_entry.id   AF-A0AAV0BR00-F1
#
_cell.length_a   1.000
_cell.length_b   1.000
_cell.length_c   1.000
_cell.angle_alpha   90.00
_cell.angle_beta   90.00
_cell.angle_gamma   90.00
#
_symmetry.space_group_name_H-M   'P 1'
#
loop_
_entity.id
_entity.type
_entity.pdbx_description
1 polymer ?
#
loop_
_entity_poly.entity_id
_entity_poly.type
_entity_poly.pdbx_seq_one_letter_code
_entity_poly.pdbx_strand_id
1 'polypeptide(L)'
;MDIVHQEAVRVLDLQNIAGIKPHISEGSMLSKELEFIKALNTPSNDSLRALQVVFVLNLIVCISCLTIVFLQPRGKCYRVWVVKKLYITDSANRMISSTPLYLLNSGFIMAISQLFGSISTQVYIWTLYKIYKSPQRISKPDLFICNSLMFSFEFFAYWVMAWSSLYTRLCSSTTYAARIKTQSRRAIHPLFYNVFFITFPIIALLCHAVIIYLASRYFIDQFNTRLIFHRLLHSGSLIWEKLNTSQNQQHHSDLINEFLTLNHQLEELSVVLFQKFQLVLSTIKSTCSYWAVIMIITCSILAHSLWKLISALRRNLIKRENTILSRQGIFNANSSSKFKGEDDMKKQHSKMDVISVKDHHSARVKRRLNHLAIRGGALVFSVLVTIFYCLAGAFSVENTLAKPNLKSLVDWFPIISGTSSALPIIFQCWRMYCDEDKLIFNSANTNNQNAVALTIIDETHLEGNILRVTTDANVLE
;
A
#
# COMPACT_ATOMS: atom_id res chain seq x y z
N MET A 1 -1.26 -32.14 20.33
CA MET A 1 0.07 -31.50 20.37
C MET A 1 0.73 -31.70 21.73
N ASP A 2 -0.05 -31.78 22.81
CA ASP A 2 0.42 -32.32 24.10
C ASP A 2 1.01 -33.73 23.97
N ILE A 3 0.44 -34.57 23.09
CA ILE A 3 0.95 -35.91 22.76
C ILE A 3 2.36 -35.83 22.12
N VAL A 4 2.55 -34.98 21.11
CA VAL A 4 3.85 -34.78 20.42
C VAL A 4 4.91 -34.13 21.33
N HIS A 5 4.50 -33.24 22.23
CA HIS A 5 5.39 -32.66 23.24
C HIS A 5 5.79 -33.73 24.27
N GLN A 6 4.83 -34.48 24.80
CA GLN A 6 5.10 -35.63 25.67
C GLN A 6 5.97 -36.69 24.98
N GLU A 7 5.82 -36.89 23.67
CA GLU A 7 6.63 -37.83 22.89
C GLU A 7 8.05 -37.31 22.62
N ALA A 8 8.23 -36.04 22.27
CA ALA A 8 9.57 -35.46 22.10
C ALA A 8 10.35 -35.38 23.42
N VAL A 9 9.67 -35.06 24.53
CA VAL A 9 10.25 -35.10 25.88
C VAL A 9 10.56 -36.54 26.30
N ARG A 10 9.69 -37.50 25.99
CA ARG A 10 9.99 -38.92 26.21
C ARG A 10 11.19 -39.40 25.40
N VAL A 11 11.33 -39.02 24.12
CA VAL A 11 12.50 -39.38 23.30
C VAL A 11 13.80 -38.77 23.84
N LEU A 12 13.76 -37.54 24.36
CA LEU A 12 14.91 -36.90 25.03
C LEU A 12 15.26 -37.58 26.38
N ASP A 13 14.26 -37.96 27.18
CA ASP A 13 14.47 -38.73 28.41
C ASP A 13 15.02 -40.14 28.12
N LEU A 14 14.67 -40.73 26.98
CA LEU A 14 15.12 -42.05 26.54
C LEU A 14 16.58 -42.07 26.07
N GLN A 15 17.07 -41.01 25.45
CA GLN A 15 18.50 -40.86 25.13
C GLN A 15 19.37 -40.82 26.39
N ASN A 16 18.86 -40.23 27.47
CA ASN A 16 19.53 -40.23 28.78
C ASN A 16 19.53 -41.61 29.45
N ILE A 17 18.49 -42.42 29.26
CA ILE A 17 18.37 -43.75 29.88
C ILE A 17 19.20 -44.82 29.13
N ALA A 18 19.36 -44.69 27.81
CA ALA A 18 20.13 -45.64 26.99
C ALA A 18 21.66 -45.49 27.10
N GLY A 19 22.18 -44.56 27.91
CA GLY A 19 23.62 -44.30 28.02
C GLY A 19 24.27 -43.71 26.77
N ILE A 20 23.47 -43.36 25.75
CA ILE A 20 23.93 -42.67 24.54
C ILE A 20 24.07 -41.19 24.91
N LYS A 21 25.27 -40.80 25.37
CA LYS A 21 25.60 -39.41 25.66
C LYS A 21 25.27 -38.56 24.43
N PRO A 22 24.34 -37.58 24.51
CA PRO A 22 24.06 -36.71 23.39
C PRO A 22 25.34 -35.96 23.05
N HIS A 23 25.75 -35.98 21.79
CA HIS A 23 26.67 -34.95 21.30
C HIS A 23 25.92 -33.63 21.48
N ILE A 24 26.43 -32.79 22.39
CA ILE A 24 25.76 -31.70 23.14
C ILE A 24 25.11 -30.58 22.27
N SER A 25 24.97 -30.71 20.95
CA SER A 25 24.36 -29.68 20.08
C SER A 25 22.89 -29.94 19.72
N GLU A 26 22.46 -31.19 19.55
CA GLU A 26 21.17 -31.52 18.88
C GLU A 26 19.95 -31.47 19.79
N GLY A 27 20.08 -31.88 21.05
CA GLY A 27 19.00 -31.74 22.05
C GLY A 27 18.64 -30.29 22.34
N SER A 28 19.60 -29.37 22.22
CA SER A 28 19.37 -27.92 22.32
C SER A 28 18.62 -27.35 21.10
N MET A 29 18.67 -28.07 19.98
CA MET A 29 18.11 -27.66 18.70
C MET A 29 16.65 -28.07 18.61
N LEU A 30 16.33 -29.30 19.02
CA LEU A 30 14.96 -29.80 19.12
C LEU A 30 14.16 -29.04 20.20
N SER A 31 14.79 -28.71 21.34
CA SER A 31 14.14 -27.93 22.41
C SER A 31 13.82 -26.50 21.97
N LYS A 32 14.72 -25.84 21.21
CA LYS A 32 14.46 -24.53 20.59
C LYS A 32 13.33 -24.58 19.57
N GLU A 33 13.23 -25.65 18.78
CA GLU A 33 12.13 -25.82 17.83
C GLU A 33 10.81 -26.09 18.55
N LEU A 34 10.83 -26.86 19.65
CA LEU A 34 9.67 -27.12 20.49
C LEU A 34 9.21 -25.85 21.23
N GLU A 35 10.13 -25.05 21.76
CA GLU A 35 9.85 -23.74 22.35
C GLU A 35 9.33 -22.76 21.31
N PHE A 36 9.87 -22.76 20.09
CA PHE A 36 9.35 -21.99 18.95
C PHE A 36 7.91 -22.41 18.62
N ILE A 37 7.62 -23.73 18.62
CA ILE A 37 6.27 -24.28 18.41
C ILE A 37 5.32 -23.96 19.59
N LYS A 38 5.82 -23.91 20.84
CA LYS A 38 5.05 -23.50 22.03
C LYS A 38 4.73 -22.00 22.00
N ALA A 39 5.72 -21.18 21.66
CA ALA A 39 5.60 -19.74 21.44
C ALA A 39 4.65 -19.41 20.28
N LEU A 40 4.51 -20.32 19.31
CA LEU A 40 3.60 -20.18 18.18
C LEU A 40 2.10 -20.30 18.54
N ASN A 41 1.71 -20.85 19.70
CA ASN A 41 0.43 -21.56 19.81
C ASN A 41 -0.60 -21.14 20.88
N THR A 42 -0.49 -19.98 21.54
CA THR A 42 -1.64 -19.48 22.33
C THR A 42 -1.81 -17.97 22.18
N PRO A 43 -2.38 -17.50 21.05
CA PRO A 43 -2.85 -16.12 20.99
C PRO A 43 -3.95 -15.93 22.05
N SER A 44 -3.92 -14.79 22.75
CA SER A 44 -4.99 -14.44 23.68
C SER A 44 -6.33 -14.37 22.93
N ASN A 45 -7.43 -14.69 23.62
CA ASN A 45 -8.77 -14.52 23.07
C ASN A 45 -9.03 -13.07 22.59
N ASP A 46 -8.34 -12.11 23.20
CA ASP A 46 -8.41 -10.70 22.82
C ASP A 46 -7.79 -10.42 21.45
N SER A 47 -6.65 -11.04 21.13
CA SER A 47 -6.04 -10.95 19.79
C SER A 47 -6.96 -11.53 18.71
N LEU A 48 -7.67 -12.61 19.03
CA LEU A 48 -8.62 -13.23 18.11
C LEU A 48 -9.84 -12.33 17.85
N ARG A 49 -10.39 -11.70 18.91
CA ARG A 49 -11.47 -10.72 18.82
C ARG A 49 -11.03 -9.48 18.03
N ALA A 50 -9.83 -8.96 18.29
CA ALA A 50 -9.28 -7.84 17.55
C ALA A 50 -9.15 -8.15 16.05
N LEU A 51 -8.71 -9.36 15.68
CA LEU A 51 -8.61 -9.80 14.29
C LEU A 51 -9.99 -9.79 13.60
N GLN A 52 -11.04 -10.23 14.30
CA GLN A 52 -12.41 -10.19 13.78
C GLN A 52 -12.91 -8.75 13.57
N VAL A 53 -12.65 -7.86 14.52
CA VAL A 53 -13.01 -6.44 14.40
C VAL A 53 -12.33 -5.82 13.18
N VAL A 54 -11.02 -6.04 13.03
CA VAL A 54 -10.25 -5.56 11.88
C VAL A 54 -10.75 -6.17 10.57
N PHE A 55 -11.09 -7.46 10.55
CA PHE A 55 -11.66 -8.12 9.38
C PHE A 55 -12.93 -7.39 8.90
N VAL A 56 -13.85 -7.08 9.83
CA VAL A 56 -15.08 -6.34 9.51
C VAL A 56 -14.77 -4.92 9.02
N LEU A 57 -13.86 -4.21 9.69
CA LEU A 57 -13.45 -2.86 9.26
C LEU A 57 -12.86 -2.86 7.84
N ASN A 58 -11.98 -3.82 7.53
CA ASN A 58 -11.40 -3.94 6.20
C ASN A 58 -12.44 -4.40 5.16
N LEU A 59 -13.51 -5.09 5.58
CA LEU A 59 -14.59 -5.47 4.69
C LEU A 59 -15.41 -4.25 4.29
N ILE A 60 -15.68 -3.35 5.25
CA ILE A 60 -16.31 -2.06 4.99
C ILE A 60 -15.46 -1.23 4.02
N VAL A 61 -14.14 -1.21 4.22
CA VAL A 61 -13.18 -0.57 3.29
C VAL A 61 -13.33 -1.15 1.88
N CYS A 62 -13.28 -2.48 1.76
CA CYS A 62 -13.39 -3.19 0.48
C CYS A 62 -14.70 -2.88 -0.23
N ILE A 63 -15.84 -2.96 0.47
CA ILE A 63 -17.17 -2.64 -0.06
C ILE A 63 -17.24 -1.17 -0.47
N SER A 64 -16.66 -0.26 0.30
CA SER A 64 -16.59 1.16 -0.05
C SER A 64 -15.84 1.34 -1.37
N CYS A 65 -14.62 0.81 -1.47
CA CYS A 65 -13.81 0.86 -2.70
C CYS A 65 -14.54 0.25 -3.91
N LEU A 66 -15.24 -0.88 -3.72
CA LEU A 66 -16.03 -1.52 -4.76
C LEU A 66 -17.21 -0.64 -5.18
N THR A 67 -17.93 -0.05 -4.22
CA THR A 67 -19.00 0.93 -4.47
C THR A 67 -18.48 2.10 -5.30
N ILE A 68 -17.29 2.62 -5.00
CA ILE A 68 -16.68 3.73 -5.75
C ILE A 68 -16.34 3.32 -7.19
N VAL A 69 -15.83 2.11 -7.39
CA VAL A 69 -15.46 1.60 -8.72
C VAL A 69 -16.71 1.34 -9.58
N PHE A 70 -17.81 0.86 -9.00
CA PHE A 70 -18.99 0.39 -9.75
C PHE A 70 -20.23 1.29 -9.66
N LEU A 71 -20.52 1.94 -8.53
CA LEU A 71 -21.60 2.94 -8.40
C LEU A 71 -21.09 4.30 -8.88
N GLN A 72 -21.03 4.47 -10.20
CA GLN A 72 -20.97 5.81 -10.79
C GLN A 72 -22.40 6.28 -11.10
N PRO A 73 -22.73 7.58 -10.87
CA PRO A 73 -24.06 8.09 -11.14
C PRO A 73 -24.44 7.85 -12.60
N ARG A 74 -25.58 7.17 -12.77
CA ARG A 74 -26.19 6.87 -14.07
C ARG A 74 -26.35 8.17 -14.85
N GLY A 75 -25.54 8.37 -15.89
CA GLY A 75 -25.72 9.48 -16.83
C GLY A 75 -24.49 9.97 -17.58
N LYS A 76 -23.25 9.72 -17.13
CA LYS A 76 -22.05 10.20 -17.86
C LYS A 76 -20.88 9.21 -17.79
N CYS A 77 -20.68 8.44 -18.86
CA CYS A 77 -19.51 7.55 -19.08
C CYS A 77 -18.15 8.28 -19.20
N TYR A 78 -18.05 9.57 -18.86
CA TYR A 78 -16.89 10.41 -19.14
C TYR A 78 -15.71 10.23 -18.15
N ARG A 79 -15.84 9.42 -17.10
CA ARG A 79 -14.89 9.42 -15.98
C ARG A 79 -13.99 8.19 -15.85
N VAL A 80 -14.17 7.15 -16.68
CA VAL A 80 -13.28 5.97 -16.69
C VAL A 80 -12.25 6.13 -17.81
N TRP A 81 -11.32 7.06 -17.64
CA TRP A 81 -10.08 7.07 -18.41
C TRP A 81 -8.96 6.53 -17.53
N VAL A 82 -8.13 5.64 -18.06
CA VAL A 82 -6.96 5.10 -17.35
C VAL A 82 -5.75 5.99 -17.57
N VAL A 83 -5.58 6.45 -18.81
CA VAL A 83 -4.45 7.29 -19.25
C VAL A 83 -4.98 8.48 -20.04
N LYS A 84 -4.47 9.68 -19.75
CA LYS A 84 -4.72 10.91 -20.51
C LYS A 84 -3.40 11.47 -21.00
N LYS A 85 -3.34 11.88 -22.26
CA LYS A 85 -2.17 12.58 -22.84
C LYS A 85 -2.22 14.05 -22.42
N LEU A 86 -1.12 14.55 -21.85
CA LEU A 86 -0.94 15.96 -21.51
C LEU A 86 0.22 16.54 -22.32
N TYR A 87 -0.08 17.58 -23.09
CA TYR A 87 0.94 18.31 -23.84
C TYR A 87 1.46 19.48 -23.01
N ILE A 88 2.76 19.74 -23.13
CA ILE A 88 3.39 20.87 -22.42
C ILE A 88 3.31 22.09 -23.32
N THR A 89 2.43 23.02 -22.95
CA THR A 89 2.22 24.27 -23.68
C THR A 89 2.89 25.45 -22.97
N ASP A 90 3.26 26.48 -23.75
CA ASP A 90 3.75 27.74 -23.23
C ASP A 90 2.63 28.67 -22.74
N SER A 91 2.96 29.78 -22.10
CA SER A 91 2.01 30.86 -21.77
C SER A 91 1.27 31.42 -22.99
N ALA A 92 1.87 31.32 -24.18
CA ALA A 92 1.25 31.65 -25.47
C ALA A 92 0.52 30.46 -26.13
N ASN A 93 0.25 29.39 -25.37
CA ASN A 93 -0.39 28.15 -25.78
C ASN A 93 0.27 27.38 -26.93
N ARG A 94 1.56 27.66 -27.21
CA ARG A 94 2.34 26.94 -28.23
C ARG A 94 2.91 25.66 -27.62
N MET A 95 2.85 24.54 -28.35
CA MET A 95 3.47 23.29 -27.92
C MET A 95 4.99 23.45 -27.87
N ILE A 96 5.59 23.17 -26.71
CA ILE A 96 7.04 23.28 -26.48
C ILE A 96 7.73 21.95 -26.77
N SER A 97 7.03 20.85 -26.51
CA SER A 97 7.49 19.50 -26.82
C SER A 97 6.37 18.75 -27.53
N SER A 98 6.72 18.04 -28.61
CA SER A 98 5.83 17.14 -29.33
C SER A 98 5.50 15.87 -28.54
N THR A 99 6.27 15.56 -27.49
CA THR A 99 6.08 14.36 -26.66
C THR A 99 5.06 14.63 -25.55
N PRO A 100 3.90 13.94 -25.52
CA PRO A 100 2.95 14.07 -24.43
C PRO A 100 3.45 13.38 -23.16
N LEU A 101 3.10 13.94 -22.01
CA LEU A 101 3.16 13.27 -20.72
C LEU A 101 1.92 12.39 -20.56
N TYR A 102 2.09 11.14 -20.18
CA TYR A 102 0.97 10.24 -19.87
C TYR A 102 0.55 10.44 -18.42
N LEU A 103 -0.58 11.11 -18.20
CA LEU A 103 -1.20 11.23 -16.88
C LEU A 103 -2.05 10.00 -16.62
N LEU A 104 -1.89 9.39 -15.46
CA LEU A 104 -2.77 8.35 -14.97
C LEU A 104 -3.93 8.92 -14.17
N ASN A 105 -5.10 8.29 -14.27
CA ASN A 105 -6.21 8.59 -13.36
C ASN A 105 -5.90 7.98 -11.99
N SER A 106 -5.19 8.75 -11.16
CA SER A 106 -4.74 8.28 -9.87
C SER A 106 -5.89 7.96 -8.93
N GLY A 107 -7.03 8.65 -9.02
CA GLY A 107 -8.22 8.31 -8.23
C GLY A 107 -8.74 6.91 -8.55
N PHE A 108 -8.95 6.61 -9.83
CA PHE A 108 -9.44 5.31 -10.28
C PHE A 108 -8.45 4.18 -10.02
N ILE A 109 -7.18 4.38 -10.41
CA ILE A 109 -6.17 3.34 -10.27
C ILE A 109 -5.86 3.06 -8.80
N MET A 110 -5.76 4.09 -7.95
CA MET A 110 -5.58 3.86 -6.52
C MET A 110 -6.77 3.13 -5.90
N ALA A 111 -8.01 3.40 -6.33
CA ALA A 111 -9.17 2.67 -5.83
C ALA A 111 -9.10 1.18 -6.20
N ILE A 112 -8.67 0.86 -7.43
CA ILE A 112 -8.43 -0.53 -7.85
C ILE A 112 -7.31 -1.18 -7.02
N SER A 113 -6.18 -0.49 -6.85
CA SER A 113 -5.07 -1.01 -6.05
C SER A 113 -5.49 -1.23 -4.60
N GLN A 114 -6.23 -0.30 -4.02
CA GLN A 114 -6.74 -0.45 -2.67
C GLN A 114 -7.74 -1.60 -2.54
N LEU A 115 -8.59 -1.81 -3.55
CA LEU A 115 -9.52 -2.94 -3.58
C LEU A 115 -8.74 -4.27 -3.54
N PHE A 116 -7.77 -4.45 -4.44
CA PHE A 116 -6.97 -5.66 -4.45
C PHE A 116 -6.11 -5.81 -3.18
N GLY A 117 -5.52 -4.73 -2.67
CA GLY A 117 -4.79 -4.72 -1.41
C GLY A 117 -5.67 -5.12 -0.22
N SER A 118 -6.90 -4.61 -0.16
CA SER A 118 -7.88 -5.01 0.85
C SER A 118 -8.31 -6.47 0.71
N ILE A 119 -8.55 -6.96 -0.50
CA ILE A 119 -8.83 -8.40 -0.74
C ILE A 119 -7.67 -9.26 -0.23
N SER A 120 -6.42 -8.92 -0.58
CA SER A 120 -5.24 -9.63 -0.07
C SER A 120 -5.13 -9.56 1.45
N THR A 121 -5.45 -8.42 2.05
CA THR A 121 -5.47 -8.26 3.52
C THR A 121 -6.55 -9.13 4.17
N GLN A 122 -7.71 -9.28 3.53
CA GLN A 122 -8.76 -10.16 4.04
C GLN A 122 -8.34 -11.62 4.04
N VAL A 123 -7.74 -12.07 2.93
CA VAL A 123 -7.21 -13.45 2.84
C VAL A 123 -6.09 -13.65 3.86
N TYR A 124 -5.23 -12.64 4.08
CA TYR A 124 -4.20 -12.65 5.10
C TYR A 124 -4.79 -12.81 6.52
N ILE A 125 -5.74 -11.95 6.90
CA ILE A 125 -6.40 -12.00 8.23
C ILE A 125 -7.11 -13.33 8.44
N TRP A 126 -7.81 -13.83 7.42
CA TRP A 126 -8.49 -15.12 7.50
C TRP A 126 -7.53 -16.28 7.67
N THR A 127 -6.42 -16.26 6.94
CA THR A 127 -5.35 -17.27 7.05
C THR A 127 -4.72 -17.22 8.44
N LEU A 128 -4.41 -16.02 8.95
CA LEU A 128 -3.87 -15.82 10.29
C LEU A 128 -4.83 -16.30 11.39
N TYR A 129 -6.12 -15.97 11.28
CA TYR A 129 -7.16 -16.43 12.19
C TYR A 129 -7.23 -17.97 12.24
N LYS A 130 -7.19 -18.62 11.07
CA LYS A 130 -7.24 -20.08 11.03
C LYS A 130 -5.94 -20.71 11.54
N ILE A 131 -4.78 -20.11 11.33
CA ILE A 131 -3.50 -20.55 11.93
C ILE A 131 -3.60 -20.50 13.46
N TYR A 132 -4.14 -19.41 14.00
CA TYR A 132 -4.36 -19.23 15.43
C TYR A 132 -5.35 -20.24 16.03
N LYS A 133 -6.39 -20.64 15.28
CA LYS A 133 -7.38 -21.64 15.72
C LYS A 133 -6.89 -23.09 15.55
N SER A 134 -6.09 -23.37 14.52
CA SER A 134 -5.66 -24.72 14.17
C SER A 134 -4.25 -24.70 13.55
N PRO A 135 -3.20 -24.72 14.37
CA PRO A 135 -1.80 -24.62 13.92
C PRO A 135 -1.35 -25.75 12.99
N GLN A 136 -2.08 -26.88 12.99
CA GLN A 136 -1.70 -28.11 12.31
C GLN A 136 -2.12 -28.19 10.83
N ARG A 137 -3.02 -27.31 10.36
CA ARG A 137 -3.73 -27.50 9.06
C ARG A 137 -3.42 -26.49 7.96
N ILE A 138 -2.60 -25.45 8.21
CA ILE A 138 -2.44 -24.36 7.24
C ILE A 138 -0.98 -24.12 6.88
N SER A 139 -0.76 -24.06 5.57
CA SER A 139 0.51 -23.79 4.94
C SER A 139 0.90 -22.33 5.16
N LYS A 140 1.92 -22.13 6.01
CA LYS A 140 2.65 -20.86 6.17
C LYS A 140 3.02 -20.13 4.84
N PRO A 141 3.21 -20.78 3.66
CA PRO A 141 3.38 -20.05 2.39
C PRO A 141 2.21 -19.13 2.03
N ASP A 142 0.97 -19.49 2.34
CA ASP A 142 -0.20 -18.71 1.92
C ASP A 142 -0.19 -17.32 2.58
N LEU A 143 0.23 -17.28 3.85
CA LEU A 143 0.40 -16.05 4.62
C LEU A 143 1.49 -15.16 3.99
N PHE A 144 2.61 -15.76 3.58
CA PHE A 144 3.69 -15.05 2.93
C PHE A 144 3.24 -14.45 1.59
N ILE A 145 2.58 -15.24 0.74
CA ILE A 145 2.06 -14.79 -0.56
C ILE A 145 1.08 -13.62 -0.37
N CYS A 146 0.14 -13.73 0.58
CA CYS A 146 -0.82 -12.67 0.84
C CYS A 146 -0.13 -11.38 1.31
N ASN A 147 0.84 -11.48 2.23
CA ASN A 147 1.63 -10.33 2.70
C ASN A 147 2.40 -9.65 1.55
N SER A 148 3.03 -10.45 0.69
CA SER A 148 3.71 -9.97 -0.51
C SER A 148 2.76 -9.25 -1.48
N LEU A 149 1.57 -9.81 -1.72
CA LEU A 149 0.58 -9.17 -2.59
C LEU A 149 0.09 -7.83 -2.00
N MET A 150 -0.11 -7.75 -0.68
CA MET A 150 -0.46 -6.49 -0.01
C MET A 150 0.57 -5.39 -0.32
N PHE A 151 1.87 -5.65 -0.15
CA PHE A 151 2.91 -4.67 -0.49
C PHE A 151 2.95 -4.28 -1.95
N SER A 152 2.64 -5.22 -2.86
CA SER A 152 2.60 -4.96 -4.30
C SER A 152 1.53 -3.94 -4.67
N PHE A 153 0.33 -4.11 -4.12
CA PHE A 153 -0.79 -3.21 -4.38
C PHE A 153 -0.62 -1.85 -3.69
N GLU A 154 -0.11 -1.83 -2.46
CA GLU A 154 0.24 -0.60 -1.76
C GLU A 154 1.29 0.21 -2.53
N PHE A 155 2.39 -0.44 -2.93
CA PHE A 155 3.44 0.19 -3.74
C PHE A 155 2.86 0.85 -4.99
N PHE A 156 1.99 0.14 -5.72
CA PHE A 156 1.41 0.67 -6.95
C PHE A 156 0.52 1.90 -6.67
N ALA A 157 -0.27 1.89 -5.60
CA ALA A 157 -1.08 3.03 -5.19
C ALA A 157 -0.21 4.26 -4.88
N TYR A 158 0.88 4.08 -4.12
CA TYR A 158 1.82 5.16 -3.79
C TYR A 158 2.55 5.68 -5.02
N TRP A 159 2.98 4.78 -5.91
CA TRP A 159 3.69 5.12 -7.14
C TRP A 159 2.84 5.97 -8.07
N VAL A 160 1.58 5.57 -8.31
CA VAL A 160 0.64 6.29 -9.16
C VAL A 160 0.28 7.66 -8.57
N MET A 161 0.19 7.78 -7.24
CA MET A 161 0.05 9.09 -6.61
C MET A 161 1.26 9.98 -6.85
N ALA A 162 2.46 9.45 -6.67
CA ALA A 162 3.69 10.21 -6.86
C ALA A 162 3.82 10.69 -8.32
N TRP A 163 3.52 9.80 -9.27
CA TRP A 163 3.45 10.09 -10.69
C TRP A 163 2.47 11.23 -10.99
N SER A 164 1.19 11.06 -10.63
CA SER A 164 0.16 12.08 -10.90
C SER A 164 0.49 13.43 -10.26
N SER A 165 0.97 13.44 -9.02
CA SER A 165 1.33 14.67 -8.30
C SER A 165 2.47 15.43 -9.00
N LEU A 166 3.50 14.71 -9.47
CA LEU A 166 4.61 15.32 -10.21
C LEU A 166 4.14 15.86 -11.57
N TYR A 167 3.33 15.09 -12.30
CA TYR A 167 2.87 15.49 -13.63
C TYR A 167 1.95 16.70 -13.58
N THR A 168 1.01 16.74 -12.63
CA THR A 168 0.19 17.93 -12.35
C THR A 168 1.08 19.14 -12.04
N ARG A 169 2.17 18.94 -11.29
CA ARG A 169 3.13 20.02 -11.00
C ARG A 169 3.86 20.51 -12.25
N LEU A 170 4.30 19.61 -13.13
CA LEU A 170 5.01 19.95 -14.36
C LEU A 170 4.12 20.73 -15.33
N CYS A 171 2.87 20.29 -15.50
CA CYS A 171 1.90 20.94 -16.38
C CYS A 171 1.39 22.29 -15.85
N SER A 172 1.25 22.43 -14.52
CA SER A 172 0.74 23.68 -13.90
C SER A 172 1.72 24.86 -13.91
N SER A 173 2.97 24.65 -14.31
CA SER A 173 4.00 25.69 -14.26
C SER A 173 4.42 26.13 -15.64
N THR A 174 3.96 27.33 -16.01
CA THR A 174 4.56 28.16 -17.07
C THR A 174 6.08 28.29 -16.92
N THR A 175 6.61 28.05 -15.72
CA THR A 175 8.06 28.03 -15.43
C THR A 175 8.78 26.79 -15.97
N TYR A 176 8.13 25.63 -16.17
CA TYR A 176 8.78 24.43 -16.73
C TYR A 176 8.91 24.56 -18.25
N ALA A 177 7.84 25.04 -18.88
CA ALA A 177 7.82 25.59 -20.23
C ALA A 177 8.96 26.60 -20.46
N ALA A 178 9.07 27.61 -19.59
CA ALA A 178 10.16 28.59 -19.65
C ALA A 178 11.54 27.96 -19.42
N ARG A 179 11.67 26.93 -18.56
CA ARG A 179 12.94 26.26 -18.25
C ARG A 179 13.44 25.39 -19.40
N ILE A 180 12.56 24.71 -20.12
CA ILE A 180 12.91 24.00 -21.37
C ILE A 180 13.41 25.01 -22.41
N LYS A 181 12.73 26.15 -22.55
CA LYS A 181 13.12 27.20 -23.50
C LYS A 181 14.44 27.89 -23.17
N THR A 182 14.71 28.15 -21.88
CA THR A 182 15.90 28.94 -21.44
C THR A 182 17.10 28.10 -21.03
N GLN A 183 16.91 26.87 -20.56
CA GLN A 183 17.95 25.98 -20.05
C GLN A 183 17.79 24.55 -20.62
N SER A 184 17.66 24.45 -21.95
CA SER A 184 17.50 23.19 -22.70
C SER A 184 18.43 22.06 -22.23
N ARG A 185 19.70 22.35 -21.89
CA ARG A 185 20.66 21.32 -21.43
C ARG A 185 20.41 20.74 -20.03
N ARG A 186 19.63 21.38 -19.16
CA ARG A 186 19.37 20.91 -17.77
C ARG A 186 17.93 20.43 -17.54
N ALA A 187 17.04 20.61 -18.51
CA ALA A 187 15.67 20.15 -18.40
C ALA A 187 15.59 18.67 -18.82
N ILE A 188 15.16 17.80 -17.91
CA ILE A 188 14.90 16.39 -18.21
C ILE A 188 13.77 16.30 -19.24
N HIS A 189 14.01 15.57 -20.33
CA HIS A 189 13.05 15.41 -21.42
C HIS A 189 11.78 14.66 -20.95
N PRO A 190 10.57 15.03 -21.41
CA PRO A 190 9.30 14.35 -21.03
C PRO A 190 9.30 12.83 -21.25
N LEU A 191 10.00 12.37 -22.30
CA LEU A 191 10.19 10.93 -22.58
C LEU A 191 10.82 10.19 -21.41
N PHE A 192 11.85 10.76 -20.78
CA PHE A 192 12.53 10.14 -19.65
C PHE A 192 11.57 9.92 -18.48
N TYR A 193 10.73 10.91 -18.16
CA TYR A 193 9.73 10.76 -17.11
C TYR A 193 8.75 9.64 -17.43
N ASN A 194 8.20 9.60 -18.65
CA ASN A 194 7.25 8.55 -19.03
C ASN A 194 7.89 7.16 -18.93
N VAL A 195 9.11 7.00 -19.47
CA VAL A 195 9.83 5.72 -19.41
C VAL A 195 10.11 5.33 -17.95
N PHE A 196 10.60 6.25 -17.12
CA PHE A 196 10.90 5.96 -15.72
C PHE A 196 9.64 5.55 -14.94
N PHE A 197 8.57 6.33 -15.03
CA PHE A 197 7.35 6.10 -14.26
C PHE A 197 6.56 4.86 -14.72
N ILE A 198 6.71 4.44 -15.98
CA ILE A 198 6.11 3.20 -16.51
C ILE A 198 7.00 1.99 -16.22
N THR A 199 8.29 2.07 -16.56
CA THR A 199 9.19 0.91 -16.53
C THR A 199 9.58 0.51 -15.11
N PHE A 200 9.82 1.47 -14.21
CA PHE A 200 10.22 1.17 -12.83
C PHE A 200 9.21 0.27 -12.08
N PRO A 201 7.90 0.60 -12.01
CA PRO A 201 6.95 -0.26 -11.30
C PRO A 201 6.76 -1.62 -11.97
N ILE A 202 6.87 -1.71 -13.30
CA ILE A 202 6.80 -2.98 -14.02
C ILE A 202 7.98 -3.88 -13.64
N ILE A 203 9.20 -3.36 -13.70
CA ILE A 203 10.41 -4.12 -13.32
C ILE A 203 10.34 -4.53 -11.85
N ALA A 204 9.93 -3.63 -10.95
CA ALA A 204 9.78 -3.94 -9.54
C ALA A 204 8.78 -5.11 -9.33
N LEU A 205 7.59 -5.04 -9.92
CA LEU A 205 6.59 -6.09 -9.79
C LEU A 205 7.03 -7.42 -10.42
N LEU A 206 7.76 -7.40 -11.54
CA LEU A 206 8.31 -8.61 -12.16
C LEU A 206 9.38 -9.26 -11.27
N CYS A 207 10.34 -8.48 -10.76
CA CYS A 207 11.33 -8.98 -9.82
C CYS A 207 10.66 -9.56 -8.57
N HIS A 208 9.62 -8.89 -8.06
CA HIS A 208 8.89 -9.39 -6.91
C HIS A 208 8.10 -10.68 -7.20
N ALA A 209 7.49 -10.80 -8.38
CA ALA A 209 6.81 -12.04 -8.78
C ALA A 209 7.78 -13.24 -8.83
N VAL A 210 9.02 -13.03 -9.30
CA VAL A 210 10.08 -14.04 -9.25
C VAL A 210 10.44 -14.40 -7.80
N ILE A 211 10.57 -13.40 -6.91
CA ILE A 211 10.82 -13.64 -5.48
C ILE A 211 9.68 -14.46 -4.85
N ILE A 212 8.41 -14.11 -5.11
CA ILE A 212 7.26 -14.87 -4.62
C ILE A 212 7.30 -16.31 -5.13
N TYR A 213 7.59 -16.51 -6.42
CA TYR A 213 7.67 -17.83 -7.02
C TYR A 213 8.74 -18.69 -6.34
N LEU A 214 9.97 -18.17 -6.21
CA LEU A 214 11.07 -18.87 -5.55
C LEU A 214 10.76 -19.15 -4.07
N ALA A 215 10.25 -18.14 -3.35
CA ALA A 215 9.86 -18.30 -1.96
C ALA A 215 8.79 -19.38 -1.79
N SER A 216 7.75 -19.38 -2.63
CA SER A 216 6.68 -20.38 -2.57
C SER A 216 7.21 -21.80 -2.75
N ARG A 217 8.17 -22.01 -3.66
CA ARG A 217 8.85 -23.30 -3.84
C ARG A 217 9.60 -23.73 -2.59
N TYR A 218 10.36 -22.83 -1.97
CA TYR A 218 11.10 -23.14 -0.75
C TYR A 218 10.18 -23.43 0.44
N PHE A 219 9.07 -22.70 0.57
CA PHE A 219 8.08 -22.96 1.60
C PHE A 219 7.36 -24.31 1.41
N ILE A 220 6.98 -24.65 0.17
CA ILE A 220 6.34 -25.94 -0.14
C ILE A 220 7.30 -27.09 0.17
N ASP A 221 8.56 -26.96 -0.24
CA ASP A 221 9.59 -27.97 0.00
C ASP A 221 9.86 -28.16 1.50
N GLN A 222 9.98 -27.06 2.26
CA GLN A 222 10.10 -27.09 3.72
C GLN A 222 8.89 -27.73 4.40
N PHE A 223 7.67 -27.43 3.92
CA PHE A 223 6.45 -28.04 4.43
C PHE A 223 6.41 -29.56 4.19
N ASN A 224 6.76 -30.00 2.98
CA ASN A 224 6.78 -31.42 2.64
C ASN A 224 7.81 -32.19 3.47
N THR A 225 9.03 -31.65 3.63
CA THR A 225 10.06 -32.24 4.49
C THR A 225 9.60 -32.33 5.94
N ARG A 226 8.96 -31.29 6.46
CA ARG A 226 8.40 -31.30 7.82
C ARG A 226 7.30 -32.35 8.00
N LEU A 227 6.48 -32.57 6.98
CA LEU A 227 5.42 -33.57 7.02
C LEU A 227 5.99 -34.99 7.04
N ILE A 228 7.03 -35.26 6.25
CA ILE A 228 7.77 -36.53 6.29
C ILE A 228 8.39 -36.73 7.67
N PHE A 229 9.04 -35.70 8.22
CA PHE A 229 9.63 -35.75 9.56
C PHE A 229 8.60 -36.09 10.64
N HIS A 230 7.42 -35.47 10.60
CA HIS A 230 6.33 -35.79 11.52
C HIS A 230 5.81 -37.23 11.36
N ARG A 231 5.74 -37.77 10.14
CA ARG A 231 5.35 -39.17 9.93
C ARG A 231 6.38 -40.13 10.50
N LEU A 232 7.68 -39.85 10.32
CA LEU A 232 8.75 -40.67 10.87
C LEU A 232 8.74 -40.65 12.40
N LEU A 233 8.52 -39.48 13.02
CA LEU A 233 8.36 -39.37 14.48
C LEU A 233 7.18 -40.21 14.98
N HIS A 234 6.03 -40.16 14.30
CA HIS A 234 4.87 -40.96 14.65
C HIS A 234 5.11 -42.46 14.48
N SER A 235 5.79 -42.89 13.41
CA SER A 235 6.19 -44.28 13.25
C SER A 235 7.17 -44.73 14.34
N GLY A 236 8.13 -43.86 14.69
CA GLY A 236 9.07 -44.09 15.78
C GLY A 236 8.37 -44.23 17.14
N SER A 237 7.35 -43.41 17.43
CA SER A 237 6.59 -43.53 18.67
C SER A 237 5.78 -44.83 18.75
N LEU A 238 5.19 -45.28 17.63
CA LEU A 238 4.51 -46.58 17.57
C LEU A 238 5.46 -47.77 17.78
N ILE A 239 6.66 -47.73 17.20
CA ILE A 239 7.67 -48.79 17.39
C ILE A 239 8.16 -48.80 18.83
N TRP A 240 8.34 -47.63 19.43
CA TRP A 240 8.68 -47.50 20.84
C TRP A 240 7.60 -48.10 21.76
N GLU A 241 6.33 -47.86 21.47
CA GLU A 241 5.22 -48.45 22.23
C GLU A 241 5.20 -49.99 22.12
N LYS A 242 5.53 -50.53 20.94
CA LYS A 242 5.69 -51.98 20.71
C LYS A 242 6.90 -52.56 21.43
N LEU A 243 8.01 -51.82 21.49
CA LEU A 243 9.21 -52.24 22.23
C LEU A 243 8.93 -52.37 23.73
N ASN A 244 8.15 -51.45 24.30
CA ASN A 244 7.78 -51.49 25.72
C ASN A 244 6.73 -52.56 26.06
N THR A 245 5.99 -53.06 25.08
CA THR A 245 4.91 -54.04 25.29
C THR A 245 5.30 -55.46 24.87
N SER A 246 6.38 -55.65 24.12
CA SER A 246 6.84 -56.97 23.65
C SER A 246 7.59 -57.76 24.74
N GLN A 247 7.13 -58.98 25.04
CA GLN A 247 7.82 -59.93 25.94
C GLN A 247 8.73 -60.93 25.19
N ASN A 248 8.72 -60.93 23.85
CA ASN A 248 9.38 -61.96 23.04
C ASN A 248 10.78 -61.51 22.60
N GLN A 249 11.85 -62.20 23.02
CA GLN A 249 13.25 -61.77 22.85
C GLN A 249 13.67 -61.58 21.38
N GLN A 250 13.23 -62.46 20.47
CA GLN A 250 13.64 -62.40 19.06
C GLN A 250 12.89 -61.31 18.28
N HIS A 251 11.64 -61.05 18.64
CA HIS A 251 10.89 -59.92 18.09
C HIS A 251 11.44 -58.57 18.62
N HIS A 252 12.04 -58.59 19.79
CA HIS A 252 12.65 -57.41 20.42
C HIS A 252 13.90 -56.93 19.67
N SER A 253 14.78 -57.84 19.20
CA SER A 253 15.97 -57.47 18.43
C SER A 253 15.63 -56.83 17.08
N ASP A 254 14.61 -57.34 16.39
CA ASP A 254 14.18 -56.81 15.10
C ASP A 254 13.59 -55.39 15.25
N LEU A 255 12.77 -55.17 16.29
CA LEU A 255 12.21 -53.85 16.61
C LEU A 255 13.30 -52.84 17.00
N ILE A 256 14.35 -53.25 17.70
CA ILE A 256 15.50 -52.39 18.02
C ILE A 256 16.21 -51.95 16.73
N ASN A 257 16.45 -52.86 15.79
CA ASN A 257 17.10 -52.54 14.51
C ASN A 257 16.24 -51.58 13.66
N GLU A 258 14.92 -51.79 13.63
CA GLU A 258 13.98 -50.89 12.94
C GLU A 258 13.99 -49.49 13.58
N PHE A 259 14.00 -49.42 14.92
CA PHE A 259 14.07 -48.16 15.66
C PHE A 259 15.39 -47.41 15.40
N LEU A 260 16.53 -48.10 15.44
CA LEU A 260 17.84 -47.50 15.16
C LEU A 260 17.92 -46.96 13.72
N THR A 261 17.36 -47.68 12.76
CA THR A 261 17.29 -47.25 11.35
C THR A 261 16.45 -45.98 11.20
N LEU A 262 15.29 -45.93 11.87
CA LEU A 262 14.45 -44.73 11.88
C LEU A 262 15.11 -43.55 12.57
N ASN A 263 15.85 -43.78 13.66
CA ASN A 263 16.55 -42.73 14.37
C ASN A 263 17.63 -42.08 13.49
N HIS A 264 18.38 -42.89 12.73
CA HIS A 264 19.34 -42.37 11.75
C HIS A 264 18.65 -41.55 10.64
N GLN A 265 17.50 -42.02 10.13
CA GLN A 265 16.73 -41.27 9.13
C GLN A 265 16.19 -39.94 9.69
N LEU A 266 15.80 -39.91 10.96
CA LEU A 266 15.34 -38.70 11.65
C LEU A 266 16.48 -37.70 11.81
N GLU A 267 17.69 -38.15 12.16
CA GLU A 267 18.88 -37.31 12.29
C GLU A 267 19.22 -36.64 10.95
N GLU A 268 19.34 -37.42 9.88
CA GLU A 268 19.61 -36.90 8.54
C GLU A 268 18.54 -35.90 8.08
N LEU A 269 17.26 -36.24 8.29
CA LEU A 269 16.15 -35.37 7.91
C LEU A 269 16.08 -34.10 8.74
N SER A 270 16.51 -34.13 10.01
CA SER A 270 16.56 -32.95 10.88
C SER A 270 17.57 -31.92 10.38
N VAL A 271 18.74 -32.37 9.89
CA VAL A 271 19.76 -31.50 9.28
C VAL A 271 19.21 -30.86 8.01
N VAL A 272 18.56 -31.65 7.15
CA VAL A 272 17.92 -31.14 5.92
C VAL A 272 16.81 -30.15 6.24
N LEU A 273 15.97 -30.43 7.25
CA LEU A 273 14.89 -29.54 7.68
C LEU A 273 15.45 -28.19 8.16
N PHE A 274 16.53 -28.20 8.94
CA PHE A 274 17.18 -26.99 9.41
C PHE A 274 17.76 -26.16 8.26
N GLN A 275 18.45 -26.80 7.31
CA GLN A 275 18.98 -26.12 6.12
C GLN A 275 17.86 -25.46 5.31
N LYS A 276 16.75 -26.17 5.08
CA LYS A 276 15.57 -25.62 4.39
C LYS A 276 14.93 -24.47 5.17
N PHE A 277 14.86 -24.57 6.50
CA PHE A 277 14.36 -23.50 7.35
C PHE A 277 15.22 -22.22 7.25
N GLN A 278 16.56 -22.36 7.29
CA GLN A 278 17.48 -21.24 7.09
C GLN A 278 17.30 -20.58 5.72
N LEU A 279 17.05 -21.38 4.69
CA LEU A 279 16.81 -20.87 3.34
C LEU A 279 15.49 -20.10 3.24
N VAL A 280 14.42 -20.59 3.86
CA VAL A 280 13.15 -19.86 4.00
C VAL A 280 13.36 -18.54 4.75
N LEU A 281 14.10 -18.56 5.86
CA LEU A 281 14.40 -17.38 6.66
C LEU A 281 15.19 -16.34 5.87
N SER A 282 16.22 -16.77 5.14
CA SER A 282 17.00 -15.93 4.24
C SER A 282 16.13 -15.30 3.15
N THR A 283 15.19 -16.07 2.60
CA THR A 283 14.24 -15.59 1.59
C THR A 283 13.30 -14.52 2.15
N ILE A 284 12.80 -14.68 3.38
CA ILE A 284 12.00 -13.66 4.06
C ILE A 284 12.82 -12.38 4.24
N LYS A 285 14.05 -12.48 4.78
CA LYS A 285 14.95 -11.32 4.97
C LYS A 285 15.23 -10.59 3.66
N SER A 286 15.51 -11.35 2.58
CA SER A 286 15.76 -10.81 1.25
C SER A 286 14.52 -10.08 0.70
N THR A 287 13.33 -10.67 0.87
CA THR A 287 12.05 -10.06 0.46
C THR A 287 11.77 -8.77 1.22
N CYS A 288 11.96 -8.77 2.54
CA CYS A 288 11.82 -7.59 3.38
C CYS A 288 12.83 -6.49 3.00
N SER A 289 14.09 -6.86 2.76
CA SER A 289 15.14 -5.91 2.33
C SER A 289 14.81 -5.31 0.96
N TYR A 290 14.38 -6.13 0.02
CA TYR A 290 13.92 -5.71 -1.30
C TYR A 290 12.82 -4.66 -1.19
N TRP A 291 11.76 -4.96 -0.41
CA TRP A 291 10.66 -4.03 -0.23
C TRP A 291 11.04 -2.76 0.53
N ALA A 292 11.94 -2.84 1.52
CA ALA A 292 12.46 -1.66 2.20
C ALA A 292 13.11 -0.69 1.20
N VAL A 293 13.97 -1.19 0.30
CA VAL A 293 14.64 -0.36 -0.71
C VAL A 293 13.63 0.27 -1.67
N ILE A 294 12.71 -0.53 -2.21
CA ILE A 294 11.68 -0.04 -3.14
C ILE A 294 10.77 1.00 -2.47
N MET A 295 10.37 0.77 -1.23
CA MET A 295 9.51 1.70 -0.49
C MET A 295 10.25 2.98 -0.09
N ILE A 296 11.56 2.94 0.24
CA ILE A 296 12.38 4.14 0.48
C ILE A 296 12.45 5.02 -0.77
N ILE A 297 12.71 4.41 -1.93
CA ILE A 297 12.72 5.12 -3.22
C ILE A 297 11.35 5.76 -3.48
N THR A 298 10.28 4.96 -3.33
CA THR A 298 8.90 5.42 -3.54
C THR A 298 8.51 6.55 -2.59
N CYS A 299 8.84 6.43 -1.30
CA CYS A 299 8.60 7.44 -0.28
C CYS A 299 9.29 8.75 -0.63
N SER A 300 10.54 8.68 -1.08
CA SER A 300 11.33 9.86 -1.45
C SER A 300 10.70 10.59 -2.64
N ILE A 301 10.29 9.86 -3.67
CA ILE A 301 9.64 10.43 -4.87
C ILE A 301 8.25 10.98 -4.50
N LEU A 302 7.48 10.25 -3.69
CA LEU A 302 6.15 10.66 -3.24
C LEU A 302 6.21 11.93 -2.39
N ALA A 303 7.05 11.96 -1.36
CA ALA A 303 7.23 13.13 -0.49
C ALA A 303 7.72 14.34 -1.30
N HIS A 304 8.69 14.14 -2.21
CA HIS A 304 9.18 15.21 -3.07
C HIS A 304 8.09 15.76 -4.00
N SER A 305 7.37 14.89 -4.71
CA SER A 305 6.33 15.29 -5.66
C SER A 305 5.17 16.01 -4.97
N LEU A 306 4.69 15.49 -3.84
CA LEU A 306 3.65 16.12 -3.02
C LEU A 306 4.10 17.47 -2.47
N TRP A 307 5.30 17.56 -1.90
CA TRP A 307 5.84 18.81 -1.38
C TRP A 307 5.95 19.89 -2.47
N LYS A 308 6.46 19.51 -3.65
CA LYS A 308 6.55 20.42 -4.80
C LYS A 308 5.17 20.86 -5.29
N LEU A 309 4.19 19.96 -5.33
CA LEU A 309 2.82 20.30 -5.70
C LEU A 309 2.19 21.26 -4.68
N ILE A 310 2.17 20.89 -3.40
CA ILE A 310 1.60 21.71 -2.30
C ILE A 310 2.25 23.10 -2.25
N SER A 311 3.58 23.18 -2.34
CA SER A 311 4.29 24.46 -2.34
C SER A 311 3.99 25.31 -3.58
N ALA A 312 3.78 24.69 -4.75
CA ALA A 312 3.34 25.42 -5.95
C ALA A 312 1.91 25.96 -5.79
N LEU A 313 0.99 25.13 -5.30
CA LEU A 313 -0.38 25.53 -5.01
C LEU A 313 -0.43 26.69 -4.01
N ARG A 314 0.30 26.58 -2.89
CA ARG A 314 0.39 27.62 -1.86
C ARG A 314 0.92 28.93 -2.43
N ARG A 315 1.98 28.90 -3.23
CA ARG A 315 2.53 30.11 -3.88
C ARG A 315 1.54 30.76 -4.82
N ASN A 316 0.82 29.97 -5.62
CA ASN A 316 -0.19 30.49 -6.54
C ASN A 316 -1.37 31.13 -5.79
N LEU A 317 -1.76 30.58 -4.64
CA LEU A 317 -2.78 31.18 -3.78
C LEU A 317 -2.33 32.53 -3.22
N ILE A 318 -1.13 32.60 -2.64
CA ILE A 318 -0.57 33.85 -2.10
C ILE A 318 -0.45 34.91 -3.21
N LYS A 319 0.04 34.53 -4.40
CA LYS A 319 0.12 35.46 -5.55
C LYS A 319 -1.25 36.00 -5.93
N ARG A 320 -2.27 35.14 -5.97
CA ARG A 320 -3.65 35.54 -6.31
C ARG A 320 -4.22 36.49 -5.27
N GLU A 321 -4.00 36.21 -3.98
CA GLU A 321 -4.44 37.06 -2.87
C GLU A 321 -3.77 38.46 -2.94
N ASN A 322 -2.45 38.50 -3.16
CA ASN A 322 -1.72 39.77 -3.32
C ASN A 322 -2.15 40.58 -4.56
N THR A 323 -2.46 39.91 -5.68
CA THR A 323 -2.95 40.59 -6.90
C THR A 323 -4.36 41.16 -6.72
N ILE A 324 -5.18 40.53 -5.87
CA ILE A 324 -6.52 41.03 -5.55
C ILE A 324 -6.42 42.25 -4.62
N LEU A 325 -5.58 42.17 -3.58
CA LEU A 325 -5.36 43.27 -2.64
C LEU A 325 -4.80 44.52 -3.33
N SER A 326 -3.85 44.35 -4.26
CA SER A 326 -3.32 45.48 -5.04
C SER A 326 -4.39 46.11 -5.95
N ARG A 327 -5.27 45.31 -6.55
CA ARG A 327 -6.37 45.81 -7.40
C ARG A 327 -7.46 46.53 -6.59
N GLN A 328 -7.73 46.11 -5.36
CA GLN A 328 -8.63 46.82 -4.44
C GLN A 328 -8.02 48.13 -3.93
N GLY A 329 -6.72 48.16 -3.63
CA GLY A 329 -6.02 49.40 -3.26
C GLY A 329 -6.06 50.46 -4.36
N ILE A 330 -5.89 50.05 -5.63
CA ILE A 330 -5.98 50.96 -6.79
C ILE A 330 -7.42 51.46 -7.00
N PHE A 331 -8.44 50.62 -6.79
CA PHE A 331 -9.84 51.03 -6.92
C PHE A 331 -10.29 52.03 -5.83
N ASN A 332 -9.73 51.94 -4.62
CA ASN A 332 -10.01 52.90 -3.54
C ASN A 332 -9.21 54.20 -3.66
N ALA A 333 -8.00 54.16 -4.23
CA ALA A 333 -7.21 55.38 -4.46
C ALA A 333 -7.82 56.28 -5.55
N ASN A 334 -8.44 55.68 -6.58
CA ASN A 334 -9.04 56.41 -7.70
C ASN A 334 -10.52 56.83 -7.48
N SER A 335 -11.16 56.45 -6.36
CA SER A 335 -12.54 56.85 -6.08
C SER A 335 -12.68 58.08 -5.18
N SER A 336 -11.59 58.83 -4.93
CA SER A 336 -11.65 60.07 -4.14
C SER A 336 -11.94 61.34 -4.97
N SER A 337 -12.14 61.22 -6.29
CA SER A 337 -12.60 62.34 -7.11
C SER A 337 -14.13 62.34 -7.21
N LYS A 338 -14.75 63.16 -6.35
CA LYS A 338 -16.05 63.85 -6.51
C LYS A 338 -17.10 63.15 -7.40
N PHE A 339 -18.00 62.38 -6.80
CA PHE A 339 -19.31 62.11 -7.39
C PHE A 339 -20.40 62.44 -6.38
N LYS A 340 -21.10 63.56 -6.63
CA LYS A 340 -22.40 63.91 -6.05
C LYS A 340 -23.44 63.27 -6.97
N GLY A 341 -24.22 62.31 -6.49
CA GLY A 341 -25.30 61.71 -7.27
C GLY A 341 -25.96 60.54 -6.55
N GLU A 342 -27.23 60.73 -6.23
CA GLU A 342 -28.13 59.92 -5.41
C GLU A 342 -28.55 58.59 -6.08
N ASP A 343 -27.59 57.73 -6.43
CA ASP A 343 -27.83 56.41 -7.05
C ASP A 343 -27.05 55.26 -6.35
N ASP A 344 -26.52 55.51 -5.16
CA ASP A 344 -25.48 54.68 -4.54
C ASP A 344 -25.96 53.44 -3.77
N MET A 345 -27.26 53.29 -3.47
CA MET A 345 -27.74 52.12 -2.71
C MET A 345 -27.73 50.81 -3.52
N LYS A 346 -27.90 50.84 -4.85
CA LYS A 346 -27.84 49.62 -5.69
C LYS A 346 -26.40 49.16 -6.00
N LYS A 347 -25.42 50.07 -5.99
CA LYS A 347 -24.00 49.74 -6.22
C LYS A 347 -23.29 49.20 -4.98
N GLN A 348 -23.75 49.55 -3.77
CA GLN A 348 -23.20 49.00 -2.54
C GLN A 348 -23.57 47.51 -2.34
N HIS A 349 -24.81 47.11 -2.66
CA HIS A 349 -25.23 45.71 -2.55
C HIS A 349 -24.46 44.77 -3.51
N SER A 350 -24.21 45.19 -4.76
CA SER A 350 -23.45 44.39 -5.71
C SER A 350 -21.95 44.29 -5.38
N LYS A 351 -21.35 45.30 -4.73
CA LYS A 351 -19.98 45.22 -4.20
C LYS A 351 -19.87 44.23 -3.04
N MET A 352 -20.87 44.17 -2.16
CA MET A 352 -20.87 43.31 -0.98
C MET A 352 -21.06 41.83 -1.35
N ASP A 353 -21.91 41.52 -2.33
CA ASP A 353 -22.05 40.16 -2.87
C ASP A 353 -20.78 39.66 -3.57
N VAL A 354 -20.09 40.53 -4.32
CA VAL A 354 -18.83 40.18 -4.99
C VAL A 354 -17.69 39.93 -3.99
N ILE A 355 -17.70 40.56 -2.81
CA ILE A 355 -16.71 40.31 -1.73
C ILE A 355 -17.04 39.00 -1.01
N SER A 356 -18.31 38.77 -0.65
CA SER A 356 -18.79 37.53 -0.01
C SER A 356 -18.51 36.26 -0.84
N VAL A 357 -18.75 36.32 -2.16
CA VAL A 357 -18.49 35.21 -3.09
C VAL A 357 -16.98 34.93 -3.26
N LYS A 358 -16.14 35.97 -3.19
CA LYS A 358 -14.67 35.84 -3.30
C LYS A 358 -14.04 35.23 -2.04
N ASP A 359 -14.52 35.61 -0.87
CA ASP A 359 -14.07 35.05 0.41
C ASP A 359 -14.44 33.56 0.52
N HIS A 360 -15.64 33.20 0.04
CA HIS A 360 -16.06 31.80 -0.06
C HIS A 360 -15.17 30.97 -1.00
N HIS A 361 -14.75 31.52 -2.14
CA HIS A 361 -13.87 30.81 -3.07
C HIS A 361 -12.45 30.64 -2.50
N SER A 362 -11.88 31.67 -1.86
CA SER A 362 -10.55 31.57 -1.23
C SER A 362 -10.54 30.53 -0.11
N ALA A 363 -11.56 30.55 0.76
CA ALA A 363 -11.73 29.58 1.82
C ALA A 363 -11.89 28.14 1.28
N ARG A 364 -12.63 27.95 0.18
CA ARG A 364 -12.81 26.63 -0.46
C ARG A 364 -11.49 26.07 -0.98
N VAL A 365 -10.65 26.88 -1.63
CA VAL A 365 -9.37 26.42 -2.17
C VAL A 365 -8.37 26.13 -1.04
N LYS A 366 -8.34 26.96 0.01
CA LYS A 366 -7.52 26.70 1.21
C LYS A 366 -7.90 25.37 1.89
N ARG A 367 -9.21 25.09 2.01
CA ARG A 367 -9.70 23.79 2.52
C ARG A 367 -9.25 22.63 1.64
N ARG A 368 -9.35 22.75 0.30
CA ARG A 368 -8.89 21.71 -0.65
C ARG A 368 -7.38 21.47 -0.56
N LEU A 369 -6.58 22.54 -0.39
CA LEU A 369 -5.12 22.42 -0.21
C LEU A 369 -4.77 21.73 1.11
N ASN A 370 -5.39 22.13 2.22
CA ASN A 370 -5.16 21.50 3.52
C ASN A 370 -5.53 20.02 3.48
N HIS A 371 -6.65 19.70 2.83
CA HIS A 371 -7.07 18.32 2.63
C HIS A 371 -6.04 17.50 1.84
N LEU A 372 -5.54 18.04 0.72
CA LEU A 372 -4.48 17.39 -0.06
C LEU A 372 -3.21 17.17 0.77
N ALA A 373 -2.84 18.13 1.62
CA ALA A 373 -1.68 18.02 2.50
C ALA A 373 -1.85 16.95 3.59
N ILE A 374 -3.01 16.93 4.27
CA ILE A 374 -3.32 15.91 5.29
C ILE A 374 -3.29 14.51 4.67
N ARG A 375 -3.94 14.35 3.52
CA ARG A 375 -3.94 13.09 2.78
C ARG A 375 -2.55 12.64 2.36
N GLY A 376 -1.78 13.56 1.75
CA GLY A 376 -0.41 13.28 1.34
C GLY A 376 0.45 12.88 2.53
N GLY A 377 0.28 13.56 3.67
CA GLY A 377 0.95 13.22 4.93
C GLY A 377 0.57 11.83 5.45
N ALA A 378 -0.71 11.46 5.43
CA ALA A 378 -1.18 10.14 5.85
C ALA A 378 -0.57 9.01 4.99
N LEU A 379 -0.44 9.23 3.68
CA LEU A 379 0.16 8.23 2.80
C LEU A 379 1.67 8.13 2.98
N VAL A 380 2.38 9.25 3.15
CA VAL A 380 3.81 9.24 3.51
C VAL A 380 4.00 8.50 4.85
N PHE A 381 3.14 8.75 5.83
CA PHE A 381 3.17 8.03 7.11
C PHE A 381 2.98 6.52 6.93
N SER A 382 1.99 6.09 6.14
CA SER A 382 1.77 4.68 5.85
C SER A 382 2.99 4.03 5.17
N VAL A 383 3.61 4.70 4.20
CA VAL A 383 4.85 4.20 3.57
C VAL A 383 5.99 4.08 4.59
N LEU A 384 6.13 5.04 5.52
CA LEU A 384 7.13 4.97 6.58
C LEU A 384 6.90 3.79 7.54
N VAL A 385 5.64 3.49 7.88
CA VAL A 385 5.28 2.31 8.67
C VAL A 385 5.67 1.03 7.93
N THR A 386 5.38 0.94 6.62
CA THR A 386 5.80 -0.21 5.80
C THR A 386 7.32 -0.32 5.73
N ILE A 387 8.06 0.78 5.56
CA ILE A 387 9.53 0.78 5.58
C ILE A 387 10.05 0.25 6.93
N PHE A 388 9.52 0.76 8.04
CA PHE A 388 9.91 0.31 9.37
C PHE A 388 9.66 -1.20 9.56
N TYR A 389 8.50 -1.68 9.15
CA TYR A 389 8.17 -3.10 9.15
C TYR A 389 9.17 -3.92 8.32
N CYS A 390 9.46 -3.49 7.09
CA CYS A 390 10.39 -4.17 6.20
C CYS A 390 11.83 -4.17 6.76
N LEU A 391 12.28 -3.09 7.38
CA LEU A 391 13.61 -3.03 8.02
C LEU A 391 13.67 -3.93 9.26
N ALA A 392 12.63 -3.93 10.11
CA ALA A 392 12.52 -4.84 11.24
C ALA A 392 12.54 -6.31 10.76
N GLY A 393 11.81 -6.61 9.68
CA GLY A 393 11.81 -7.90 9.00
C GLY A 393 13.07 -8.21 8.18
N ALA A 394 14.02 -7.29 8.01
CA ALA A 394 15.32 -7.58 7.39
C ALA A 394 16.35 -7.93 8.48
N PHE A 395 16.40 -7.14 9.56
CA PHE A 395 17.42 -7.24 10.58
C PHE A 395 17.07 -8.15 11.76
N SER A 396 15.79 -8.27 12.09
CA SER A 396 15.35 -8.87 13.37
C SER A 396 14.49 -10.12 13.20
N VAL A 397 14.43 -10.76 12.03
CA VAL A 397 13.53 -11.91 11.82
C VAL A 397 13.81 -13.05 12.80
N GLU A 398 15.08 -13.35 13.07
CA GLU A 398 15.47 -14.40 14.03
C GLU A 398 14.99 -14.07 15.44
N ASN A 399 15.27 -12.86 15.92
CA ASN A 399 14.85 -12.38 17.23
C ASN A 399 13.33 -12.26 17.36
N THR A 400 12.65 -11.89 16.26
CA THR A 400 11.20 -11.76 16.17
C THR A 400 10.52 -13.12 16.18
N LEU A 401 11.06 -14.09 15.47
CA LEU A 401 10.55 -15.45 15.45
C LEU A 401 10.79 -16.16 16.78
N ALA A 402 11.90 -15.87 17.46
CA ALA A 402 12.21 -16.45 18.77
C ALA A 402 11.30 -15.93 19.90
N LYS A 403 10.79 -14.69 19.81
CA LYS A 403 9.98 -14.07 20.87
C LYS A 403 8.49 -14.01 20.49
N PRO A 404 7.57 -14.71 21.19
CA PRO A 404 6.15 -14.79 20.83
C PRO A 404 5.45 -13.42 20.78
N ASN A 405 5.75 -12.54 21.75
CA ASN A 405 5.17 -11.19 21.80
C ASN A 405 5.59 -10.35 20.59
N LEU A 406 6.85 -10.47 20.15
CA LEU A 406 7.38 -9.71 19.03
C LEU A 406 6.84 -10.25 17.70
N LYS A 407 6.67 -11.57 17.59
CA LYS A 407 6.01 -12.23 16.47
C LYS A 407 4.57 -11.72 16.28
N SER A 408 3.75 -11.73 17.33
CA SER A 408 2.37 -11.25 17.22
C SER A 408 2.34 -9.81 16.72
N LEU A 409 3.20 -8.95 17.28
CA LEU A 409 3.32 -7.56 16.89
C LEU A 409 3.71 -7.41 15.40
N VAL A 410 4.59 -8.27 14.89
CA VAL A 410 4.97 -8.31 13.47
C VAL A 410 3.84 -8.79 12.56
N ASP A 411 2.99 -9.71 13.00
CA ASP A 411 1.79 -10.12 12.25
C ASP A 411 0.75 -8.98 12.14
N TRP A 412 0.75 -8.02 13.07
CA TRP A 412 -0.16 -6.86 13.07
C TRP A 412 0.30 -5.69 12.20
N PHE A 413 1.61 -5.51 11.98
CA PHE A 413 2.11 -4.35 11.24
C PHE A 413 1.59 -4.23 9.79
N PRO A 414 1.53 -5.31 8.97
CA PRO A 414 0.96 -5.24 7.63
C PRO A 414 -0.50 -4.80 7.65
N ILE A 415 -1.26 -5.27 8.64
CA ILE A 415 -2.68 -4.92 8.84
C ILE A 415 -2.82 -3.43 9.17
N ILE A 416 -2.00 -2.93 10.10
CA ILE A 416 -2.01 -1.51 10.50
C ILE A 416 -1.64 -0.63 9.31
N SER A 417 -0.60 -1.00 8.55
CA SER A 417 -0.18 -0.23 7.38
C SER A 417 -1.30 -0.17 6.33
N GLY A 418 -1.85 -1.33 5.93
CA GLY A 418 -2.91 -1.39 4.93
C GLY A 418 -4.19 -0.68 5.34
N THR A 419 -4.52 -0.69 6.64
CA THR A 419 -5.68 0.06 7.16
C THR A 419 -5.42 1.57 7.17
N SER A 420 -4.20 1.99 7.52
CA SER A 420 -3.81 3.40 7.58
C SER A 420 -3.80 4.07 6.20
N SER A 421 -3.45 3.34 5.13
CA SER A 421 -3.53 3.81 3.75
C SER A 421 -4.96 3.78 3.18
N ALA A 422 -5.79 2.84 3.61
CA ALA A 422 -7.19 2.73 3.17
C ALA A 422 -8.04 3.94 3.54
N LEU A 423 -7.92 4.43 4.78
CA LEU A 423 -8.73 5.54 5.31
C LEU A 423 -8.68 6.82 4.46
N PRO A 424 -7.50 7.38 4.13
CA PRO A 424 -7.42 8.58 3.29
C PRO A 424 -7.91 8.35 1.85
N ILE A 425 -7.87 7.10 1.36
CA ILE A 425 -8.35 6.74 0.03
C ILE A 425 -9.89 6.71 0.01
N ILE A 426 -10.52 6.02 0.97
CA ILE A 426 -11.99 6.03 1.11
C ILE A 426 -12.50 7.46 1.26
N PHE A 427 -11.84 8.25 2.11
CA PHE A 427 -12.26 9.63 2.32
C PHE A 427 -12.17 10.47 1.05
N GLN A 428 -11.13 10.28 0.23
CA GLN A 428 -11.05 10.92 -1.08
C GLN A 428 -12.20 10.48 -1.97
N CYS A 429 -12.47 9.20 -2.05
CA CYS A 429 -13.46 8.67 -2.97
C CYS A 429 -14.89 9.06 -2.57
N TRP A 430 -15.20 9.03 -1.28
CA TRP A 430 -16.44 9.58 -0.72
C TRP A 430 -16.63 11.05 -1.11
N ARG A 431 -15.54 11.83 -1.06
CA ARG A 431 -15.58 13.23 -1.47
C ARG A 431 -15.81 13.40 -2.96
N MET A 432 -15.16 12.60 -3.81
CA MET A 432 -15.40 12.63 -5.26
C MET A 432 -16.88 12.42 -5.57
N TYR A 433 -17.54 11.52 -4.83
CA TYR A 433 -18.98 11.30 -4.92
C TYR A 433 -19.80 12.50 -4.43
N CYS A 434 -19.52 13.04 -3.23
CA CYS A 434 -20.28 14.16 -2.66
C CYS A 434 -20.12 15.49 -3.41
N ASP A 435 -18.94 15.74 -4.01
CA ASP A 435 -18.69 16.95 -4.79
C ASP A 435 -19.43 16.87 -6.16
N GLU A 436 -19.82 15.68 -6.65
CA GLU A 436 -20.67 15.49 -7.84
C GLU A 436 -22.14 15.83 -7.59
N ASP A 437 -22.72 15.41 -6.46
CA ASP A 437 -24.12 15.70 -6.12
C ASP A 437 -24.40 17.20 -6.12
N LYS A 438 -23.43 18.00 -5.68
CA LYS A 438 -23.51 19.47 -5.66
C LYS A 438 -23.40 20.09 -7.06
N LEU A 439 -22.69 19.45 -7.99
CA LEU A 439 -22.60 19.91 -9.37
C LEU A 439 -23.89 19.57 -10.14
N ILE A 440 -24.48 18.40 -9.88
CA ILE A 440 -25.76 17.98 -10.48
C ILE A 440 -26.91 18.87 -9.99
N PHE A 441 -26.96 19.15 -8.68
CA PHE A 441 -28.00 20.01 -8.10
C PHE A 441 -27.94 21.46 -8.61
N ASN A 442 -26.74 21.98 -8.87
CA ASN A 442 -26.56 23.31 -9.43
C ASN A 442 -26.79 23.36 -10.96
N SER A 443 -26.44 22.28 -11.68
CA SER A 443 -26.69 22.12 -13.12
C SER A 443 -28.17 21.97 -13.46
N ALA A 444 -28.96 21.30 -12.60
CA ALA A 444 -30.40 21.15 -12.82
C ALA A 444 -31.17 22.47 -12.59
N ASN A 445 -30.58 23.43 -11.86
CA ASN A 445 -31.20 24.72 -11.53
C ASN A 445 -30.72 25.89 -12.39
N THR A 446 -29.78 25.70 -13.33
CA THR A 446 -29.28 26.80 -14.17
C THR A 446 -29.11 26.39 -15.63
N ASN A 447 -30.01 26.87 -16.49
CA ASN A 447 -29.97 26.76 -17.97
C ASN A 447 -28.80 27.54 -18.64
N ASN A 448 -27.73 27.84 -17.91
CA ASN A 448 -26.63 28.66 -18.41
C ASN A 448 -25.40 27.81 -18.73
N GLN A 449 -24.92 27.92 -19.98
CA GLN A 449 -23.70 27.32 -20.52
C GLN A 449 -22.42 27.59 -19.68
N ASN A 450 -22.48 28.51 -18.70
CA ASN A 450 -21.44 28.75 -17.70
C ASN A 450 -21.28 27.62 -16.67
N ALA A 451 -22.28 26.76 -16.48
CA ALA A 451 -22.17 25.58 -15.62
C ALA A 451 -21.22 24.53 -16.22
N VAL A 452 -21.15 24.44 -17.55
CA VAL A 452 -20.28 23.49 -18.27
C VAL A 452 -18.79 23.91 -18.16
N ALA A 453 -18.51 25.22 -18.11
CA ALA A 453 -17.16 25.73 -17.87
C ALA A 453 -16.65 25.46 -16.44
N LEU A 454 -17.55 25.37 -15.45
CA LEU A 454 -17.21 25.02 -14.07
C LEU A 454 -16.91 23.52 -13.88
N THR A 455 -17.49 22.65 -14.70
CA THR A 455 -17.19 21.20 -14.72
C THR A 455 -15.75 20.90 -15.14
N ILE A 456 -15.15 21.72 -16.02
CA ILE A 456 -13.76 21.55 -16.46
C ILE A 456 -12.77 22.04 -15.38
N ILE A 457 -13.16 23.05 -14.61
CA ILE A 457 -12.38 23.61 -13.49
C ILE A 457 -12.35 22.67 -12.27
N ASP A 458 -13.34 21.78 -12.12
CA ASP A 458 -13.43 20.80 -11.02
C ASP A 458 -12.82 19.42 -11.35
N GLU A 459 -12.62 19.08 -12.63
CA GLU A 459 -12.08 17.77 -13.06
C GLU A 459 -10.56 17.68 -13.11
N THR A 460 -9.84 18.80 -12.98
CA THR A 460 -8.41 18.79 -12.74
C THR A 460 -8.09 19.76 -11.61
N HIS A 461 -7.39 19.27 -10.59
CA HIS A 461 -6.69 20.17 -9.70
C HIS A 461 -5.76 21.04 -10.58
N LEU A 462 -6.15 22.30 -10.74
CA LEU A 462 -5.45 23.42 -11.39
C LEU A 462 -5.76 23.79 -12.85
N GLU A 463 -7.02 24.12 -13.18
CA GLU A 463 -7.28 24.98 -14.34
C GLU A 463 -8.12 26.19 -13.96
N GLY A 464 -7.44 27.27 -13.59
CA GLY A 464 -8.04 28.59 -13.42
C GLY A 464 -7.52 29.64 -14.40
N ASN A 465 -6.71 29.27 -15.40
CA ASN A 465 -6.13 30.24 -16.35
C ASN A 465 -5.64 29.66 -17.70
N ILE A 466 -5.99 28.43 -18.08
CA ILE A 466 -5.42 27.80 -19.32
C ILE A 466 -6.46 27.52 -20.42
N LEU A 467 -7.78 27.50 -20.13
CA LEU A 467 -8.79 27.34 -21.17
C LEU A 467 -9.53 28.64 -21.45
N ARG A 468 -8.91 29.50 -22.27
CA ARG A 468 -9.63 30.37 -23.19
C ARG A 468 -9.16 30.00 -24.59
N VAL A 469 -10.13 29.70 -25.46
CA VAL A 469 -10.01 29.35 -26.89
C VAL A 469 -9.72 27.87 -27.18
N THR A 470 -10.79 27.08 -27.31
CA THR A 470 -11.00 26.13 -28.45
C THR A 470 -12.49 25.77 -28.51
N THR A 471 -13.31 26.70 -29.01
CA THR A 471 -14.59 26.39 -29.66
C THR A 471 -14.72 27.36 -30.81
N ASP A 472 -13.96 27.11 -31.88
CA ASP A 472 -14.27 27.54 -33.24
C ASP A 472 -13.58 26.52 -34.16
N ALA A 473 -14.32 25.49 -34.52
CA ALA A 473 -14.02 24.61 -35.63
C ALA A 473 -15.35 24.31 -36.33
N ASN A 474 -15.94 25.36 -36.89
CA ASN A 474 -16.67 25.27 -38.15
C ASN A 474 -15.86 26.11 -39.14
N VAL A 475 -15.36 25.47 -40.19
CA VAL A 475 -15.23 25.98 -41.58
C VAL A 475 -14.30 25.03 -42.36
N LEU A 476 -14.98 24.24 -43.20
CA LEU A 476 -14.61 23.71 -44.53
C LEU A 476 -13.43 22.75 -44.76
N GLU A 477 -13.79 21.79 -45.62
CA GLU A 477 -13.07 20.73 -46.38
C GLU A 477 -12.51 19.51 -45.63
#